data_AF-A0A497S9U0-F1
#
_entry.id   AF-A0A497S9U0-F1
#
_cell.length_a   1.000
_cell.length_b   1.000
_cell.length_c   1.000
_cell.angle_alpha   90.00
_cell.angle_beta   90.00
_cell.angle_gamma   90.00
#
_symmetry.space_group_name_H-M   'P 1'
#
loop_
_entity.id
_entity.type
_entity.pdbx_description
1 polymer ?
#
loop_
_entity_poly.entity_id
_entity_poly.type
_entity_poly.pdbx_seq_one_letter_code
_entity_poly.pdbx_strand_id
1 'polypeptide(L)' 'MRIVVASGKGGTGKTTMAVNLALSVGNVKLVDCDVEEPNCNLFLNLNLKKIEDVSIPVPV' A
#
# COMPACT_ATOMS: atom_id res chain seq x y z
N MET A 1 1.05 0.87 17.25
CA MET A 1 -0.34 0.64 16.81
C MET A 1 -0.32 0.17 15.36
N ARG A 2 -1.25 -0.69 14.93
CA ARG A 2 -1.41 -1.13 13.54
C ARG A 2 -2.84 -0.85 13.09
N ILE A 3 -2.99 -0.19 11.94
CA ILE A 3 -4.29 0.15 11.36
C ILE A 3 -4.37 -0.49 9.99
N VAL A 4 -5.48 -1.15 9.69
CA VAL A 4 -5.76 -1.74 8.38
C VAL A 4 -6.90 -0.98 7.73
N VAL A 5 -6.67 -0.50 6.51
CA VAL A 5 -7.70 0.11 5.66
C VAL A 5 -8.08 -0.92 4.59
N ALA A 6 -9.28 -1.48 4.70
CA ALA A 6 -9.78 -2.52 3.80
C ALA A 6 -11.17 -2.15 3.23
N SER A 7 -11.51 -2.70 2.07
CA SER A 7 -12.81 -2.56 1.40
C SER A 7 -12.99 -3.62 0.33
N GLY A 8 -14.24 -3.99 0.05
CA GLY A 8 -14.59 -5.09 -0.84
C GLY A 8 -14.76 -4.75 -2.33
N LYS A 9 -14.52 -3.50 -2.76
CA LYS A 9 -14.63 -3.12 -4.18
C LYS A 9 -13.51 -2.16 -4.60
N GLY A 10 -13.11 -2.21 -5.86
CA GLY A 10 -12.25 -1.20 -6.48
C GLY A 10 -12.93 0.18 -6.52
N GLY A 11 -12.15 1.25 -6.41
CA GLY A 11 -12.65 2.62 -6.52
C GLY A 11 -13.34 3.21 -5.27
N THR A 12 -13.36 2.52 -4.13
CA THR A 12 -13.99 3.05 -2.89
C THR A 12 -13.08 4.00 -2.08
N GLY A 13 -11.96 4.46 -2.66
CA GLY A 13 -11.06 5.42 -2.00
C GLY A 13 -10.13 4.86 -0.91
N LYS A 14 -9.89 3.54 -0.85
CA LYS A 14 -8.99 2.89 0.13
C LYS A 14 -7.62 3.55 0.18
N THR A 15 -6.95 3.62 -0.96
CA THR A 15 -5.60 4.19 -1.10
C THR A 15 -5.59 5.66 -0.70
N THR A 16 -6.56 6.45 -1.17
CA THR A 16 -6.70 7.86 -0.81
C THR A 16 -6.80 8.06 0.69
N MET A 17 -7.63 7.26 1.37
CA MET A 17 -7.81 7.35 2.82
C MET A 17 -6.56 6.88 3.59
N ALA A 18 -5.93 5.78 3.16
CA ALA A 18 -4.72 5.26 3.78
C ALA A 18 -3.54 6.24 3.69
N VAL A 19 -3.33 6.85 2.53
CA VAL A 19 -2.27 7.85 2.30
C VAL A 19 -2.50 9.09 3.16
N ASN A 20 -3.70 9.65 3.15
CA ASN A 20 -4.00 10.86 3.93
C ASN A 20 -3.94 10.60 5.44
N LEU A 21 -4.38 9.42 5.90
CA LEU A 21 -4.23 9.02 7.30
C LEU A 21 -2.74 8.94 7.69
N ALA A 22 -1.90 8.35 6.85
CA ALA A 22 -0.47 8.26 7.09
C ALA A 22 0.19 9.66 7.17
N LEU A 23 -0.14 10.56 6.23
CA LEU A 23 0.37 11.93 6.21
C LEU A 23 -0.08 12.74 7.44
N SER A 24 -1.31 12.54 7.91
CA SER A 24 -1.85 13.22 9.11
C SER A 24 -1.15 12.78 10.41
N VAL A 25 -0.79 11.50 10.52
CA VAL A 25 -0.09 10.97 11.71
C VAL A 25 1.42 11.26 11.66
N GLY A 26 2.02 11.33 10.47
CA GLY A 26 3.43 11.64 10.28
C GLY A 26 4.33 10.40 10.39
N ASN A 27 4.90 10.13 11.58
CA ASN A 27 5.92 9.09 11.76
C ASN A 27 5.34 7.66 11.73
N VAL A 28 4.95 7.20 10.55
CA VAL A 28 4.33 5.89 10.30
C VAL A 28 5.00 5.17 9.14
N LYS A 29 4.83 3.85 9.11
CA LYS A 29 5.13 3.05 7.92
C LYS A 29 3.83 2.79 7.17
N LEU A 30 3.75 3.30 5.95
CA LEU A 30 2.68 2.98 5.03
C LEU A 30 3.10 1.75 4.20
N VAL A 31 2.23 0.75 4.15
CA VAL A 31 2.42 -0.47 3.36
C VAL A 31 1.20 -0.62 2.46
N ASP A 32 1.43 -0.68 1.15
CA ASP A 32 0.39 -0.98 0.18
C ASP A 32 0.33 -2.50 0.00
N CYS A 33 -0.76 -3.12 0.45
CA CYS A 33 -0.97 -4.56 0.38
C CYS A 33 -1.87 -4.97 -0.80
N ASP A 34 -2.18 -4.06 -1.72
CA ASP A 34 -2.89 -4.39 -2.95
C ASP A 34 -1.95 -5.15 -3.89
N VAL A 35 -2.32 -6.39 -4.23
CA VAL A 35 -1.52 -7.28 -5.09
C VAL A 35 -1.72 -6.94 -6.57
N GLU A 36 -2.92 -6.49 -6.95
CA GLU A 36 -3.25 -6.24 -8.35
C GLU A 36 -2.81 -4.83 -8.76
N GLU A 37 -3.10 -3.83 -7.94
CA GLU A 37 -2.90 -2.42 -8.29
C GLU A 37 -2.38 -1.57 -7.10
N PRO A 38 -1.13 -1.76 -6.66
CA PRO A 38 -0.53 -0.89 -5.64
C PRO A 38 -0.34 0.52 -6.18
N ASN A 39 -0.87 1.52 -5.46
CA ASN A 39 -1.04 2.89 -5.96
C ASN A 39 -0.50 3.97 -5.00
N CYS A 40 -0.07 3.63 -3.78
CA CYS A 40 0.40 4.62 -2.81
C CYS A 40 1.53 5.53 -3.34
N ASN A 41 2.44 4.97 -4.15
CA ASN A 41 3.55 5.72 -4.75
C ASN A 41 3.07 6.86 -5.68
N LEU A 42 1.96 6.68 -6.40
CA LEU A 42 1.40 7.70 -7.29
C LEU A 42 0.93 8.92 -6.49
N PHE A 43 0.24 8.70 -5.38
CA PHE A 43 -0.23 9.78 -4.50
C PHE A 43 0.91 10.49 -3.76
N LEU A 44 1.98 9.77 -3.46
CA LEU A 44 3.16 10.31 -2.77
C LEU A 44 4.22 10.86 -3.73
N ASN A 45 3.99 10.75 -5.04
CA ASN A 45 4.94 11.12 -6.10
C ASN A 45 6.34 10.49 -5.89
N LEU A 46 6.36 9.23 -5.48
CA LEU A 46 7.58 8.48 -5.17
C LEU A 46 8.01 7.64 -6.38
N ASN A 47 9.24 7.89 -6.85
CA ASN A 47 9.90 6.96 -7.77
C ASN A 47 10.38 5.73 -6.99
N LEU A 48 9.75 4.59 -7.23
CA LEU A 48 10.16 3.31 -6.64
C LEU A 48 11.57 2.96 -7.16
N LYS A 49 12.55 2.93 -6.26
CA LYS A 49 13.97 2.76 -6.62
C LYS A 49 14.43 1.29 -6.64
N LYS A 50 13.73 0.41 -5.93
CA LYS A 50 14.09 -1.00 -5.79
C LYS A 50 12.86 -1.84 -6.04
N ILE A 51 12.88 -2.59 -7.13
CA ILE A 51 11.91 -3.61 -7.47
C ILE A 51 12.71 -4.91 -7.50
N GLU A 52 12.28 -5.90 -6.75
CA GLU A 52 12.88 -7.23 -6.73
C GLU A 52 11.77 -8.27 -6.77
N ASP A 53 11.99 -9.35 -7.52
CA ASP A 53 11.04 -10.45 -7.55
C ASP A 53 11.04 -11.16 -6.19
N VAL A 54 9.85 -11.34 -5.64
CA VAL A 54 9.64 -12.07 -4.39
C VAL A 54 8.89 -13.35 -4.72
N SER A 55 9.43 -14.49 -4.30
CA SER A 55 8.81 -15.81 -4.51
C SER A 55 8.62 -16.53 -3.18
N ILE A 56 7.66 -17.46 -3.16
CA ILE A 56 7.41 -18.35 -2.03
C ILE A 56 7.72 -19.79 -2.45
N PRO A 57 8.25 -20.64 -1.55
CA PRO A 57 8.45 -22.06 -1.85
C PRO A 57 7.08 -22.73 -2.06
N VAL A 58 6.97 -23.49 -3.15
CA VAL A 58 5.79 -24.33 -3.43
C VAL A 58 6.08 -25.74 -2.92
N PRO A 59 5.26 -26.29 -2.00
CA PRO A 59 5.41 -27.67 -1.56
C PRO A 59 5.30 -28.64 -2.75
N VAL A 60 6.16 -29.65 -2.76
CA VAL A 60 6.13 -30.76 -3.73
C VAL A 60 5.22 -31.87 -3.21
#